data_AF-A0A6N7YVM6-F1
#
_entry.id   AF-A0A6N7YVM6-F1
#
_cell.length_a   1.000
_cell.length_b   1.000
_cell.length_c   1.000
_cell.angle_alpha   90.00
_cell.angle_beta   90.00
_cell.angle_gamma   90.00
#
_symmetry.space_group_name_H-M   'P 1'
#
loop_
_entity.id
_entity.type
_entity.pdbx_description
1 polymer ?
#
loop_
_entity_poly.entity_id
_entity_poly.type
_entity_poly.pdbx_seq_one_letter_code
_entity_poly.pdbx_strand_id
1 'polypeptide(L)'
;MPCCAWPASTTCCSSPRPGVMGRLGVGPEVLMQAHPRLVYCAITGYGLDGPNVARSGHDINYLALSGVLALSGDADGPPVSAGPRSPISAGAP
;
A
#
# COMPACT_ATOMS: atom_id res chain seq x y z
N MET A 1 -0.29 1.20 -21.49
CA MET A 1 -1.40 0.37 -20.96
C MET A 1 -1.02 -0.12 -19.58
N PRO A 2 -1.94 -0.17 -18.60
CA PRO A 2 -1.65 -0.74 -17.28
C PRO A 2 -1.35 -2.24 -17.42
N CYS A 3 -0.40 -2.75 -16.62
CA CYS A 3 0.03 -4.16 -16.64
C CYS A 3 -1.14 -5.17 -16.52
N CYS A 4 -2.21 -4.73 -15.86
CA CYS A 4 -3.44 -5.49 -15.66
C CYS A 4 -4.30 -5.69 -16.91
N ALA A 5 -4.09 -4.89 -17.97
CA ALA A 5 -4.82 -5.00 -19.23
C ALA A 5 -4.06 -5.84 -20.28
N TRP A 6 -2.95 -6.46 -19.92
CA TRP A 6 -2.20 -7.31 -20.84
C TRP A 6 -2.87 -8.69 -20.95
N PRO A 7 -3.17 -9.19 -22.17
CA PRO A 7 -3.88 -10.45 -22.39
C PRO A 7 -3.23 -11.74 -21.83
N ALA A 8 -1.96 -11.70 -21.42
CA ALA A 8 -1.21 -12.82 -20.85
C ALA A 8 -1.12 -12.76 -19.31
N SER A 9 -1.63 -11.69 -18.69
CA SER A 9 -1.55 -11.50 -17.25
C SER A 9 -2.53 -12.43 -16.53
N THR A 10 -2.00 -13.31 -15.69
CA THR A 10 -2.77 -14.17 -14.78
C THR A 10 -2.91 -13.57 -13.39
N THR A 11 -2.07 -12.59 -13.03
CA THR A 11 -2.12 -11.85 -11.76
C THR A 11 -1.99 -10.36 -12.02
N CYS A 12 -2.86 -9.56 -11.40
CA CYS A 12 -2.79 -8.11 -11.40
C CYS A 12 -2.71 -7.61 -9.95
N CYS A 13 -1.63 -6.91 -9.64
CA CYS A 13 -1.50 -6.16 -8.39
C CYS A 13 -1.63 -4.68 -8.68
N SER A 14 -2.51 -3.99 -7.96
CA SER A 14 -2.68 -2.55 -8.09
C SER A 14 -2.83 -1.85 -6.75
N SER A 15 -2.32 -0.63 -6.63
CA SER A 15 -2.45 0.22 -5.43
C SER A 15 -3.27 1.48 -5.68
N PRO A 16 -4.53 1.36 -6.14
CA PRO A 16 -5.35 2.53 -6.42
C PRO A 16 -5.85 3.19 -5.14
N ARG A 17 -6.14 4.49 -5.23
CA ARG A 17 -7.12 5.06 -4.30
C ARG A 17 -8.50 4.46 -4.59
N PRO A 18 -9.34 4.22 -3.57
CA PRO A 18 -10.69 3.70 -3.75
C PRO A 18 -11.47 4.49 -4.82
N GLY A 19 -12.08 3.77 -5.76
CA GLY A 19 -12.83 4.35 -6.89
C GLY A 19 -12.00 4.79 -8.11
N VAL A 20 -10.66 4.86 -8.03
CA VAL A 20 -9.84 5.28 -9.19
C VAL A 20 -9.86 4.25 -10.32
N MET A 21 -9.78 2.95 -10.01
CA MET A 21 -9.78 1.92 -11.06
C MET A 21 -11.10 1.83 -11.81
N GLY A 22 -12.23 2.08 -11.12
CA GLY A 22 -13.54 2.21 -11.77
C GLY A 22 -13.57 3.37 -12.76
N ARG A 23 -13.01 4.53 -12.40
CA ARG A 23 -12.91 5.70 -13.30
C ARG A 23 -12.01 5.46 -14.51
N LEU A 24 -11.00 4.60 -14.38
CA LEU A 24 -10.07 4.25 -15.45
C LEU A 24 -10.56 3.09 -16.33
N GLY A 25 -11.73 2.51 -16.04
CA GLY A 25 -12.27 1.36 -16.78
C GLY A 25 -11.48 0.07 -16.59
N VAL A 26 -10.58 0.01 -15.60
CA VAL A 26 -9.77 -1.16 -15.24
C VAL A 26 -10.10 -1.65 -13.82
N GLY A 27 -11.38 -1.51 -13.45
CA GLY A 27 -11.91 -2.03 -12.20
C GLY A 27 -11.87 -3.56 -12.16
N PRO A 28 -11.95 -4.16 -10.96
CA PRO A 28 -11.94 -5.60 -10.79
C PRO A 28 -13.05 -6.28 -11.61
N GLU A 29 -14.24 -5.69 -11.68
CA GLU A 29 -15.37 -6.26 -12.43
C GLU A 29 -15.06 -6.38 -13.93
N VAL A 30 -14.46 -5.33 -14.51
CA VAL A 30 -14.12 -5.30 -15.95
C VAL A 30 -12.99 -6.28 -16.25
N LEU A 31 -11.97 -6.32 -15.39
CA LEU A 31 -10.81 -7.21 -15.58
C LEU A 31 -11.19 -8.68 -15.38
N MET A 32 -12.07 -8.99 -14.42
CA MET A 32 -12.54 -10.36 -14.20
C MET A 32 -13.50 -10.83 -15.31
N GLN A 33 -14.27 -9.94 -15.93
CA GLN A 33 -15.05 -10.26 -17.13
C GLN A 33 -14.16 -10.56 -18.35
N ALA A 34 -13.11 -9.77 -18.56
CA ALA A 34 -12.16 -9.98 -19.66
C ALA A 34 -11.26 -11.21 -19.44
N HIS A 35 -10.88 -11.49 -18.19
CA HIS A 35 -9.97 -12.57 -17.81
C HIS A 35 -10.51 -13.35 -16.61
N PRO A 36 -11.37 -14.38 -16.82
CA PRO A 36 -11.98 -15.15 -15.73
C PRO A 36 -10.99 -15.92 -14.84
N ARG A 37 -9.75 -16.10 -15.31
CA ARG A 37 -8.65 -16.74 -14.57
C ARG A 37 -7.71 -15.75 -13.86
N LEU A 38 -8.00 -14.45 -13.93
CA LEU A 38 -7.18 -13.40 -13.35
C LEU A 38 -7.36 -13.36 -11.83
N VAL A 39 -6.24 -13.39 -11.11
CA VAL A 39 -6.22 -13.06 -9.68
C VAL A 39 -5.98 -11.56 -9.55
N TYR A 40 -6.99 -10.84 -9.06
CA TYR A 40 -6.92 -9.39 -8.83
C TYR A 40 -6.62 -9.10 -7.36
N CYS A 41 -5.52 -8.40 -7.09
CA CYS A 41 -5.10 -7.97 -5.77
C CYS A 41 -5.03 -6.44 -5.72
N ALA A 42 -5.85 -5.82 -4.88
CA ALA A 42 -5.81 -4.39 -4.60
C ALA A 42 -5.16 -4.14 -3.24
N ILE A 43 -3.99 -3.50 -3.24
CA ILE A 43 -3.27 -3.13 -2.03
C ILE A 43 -3.60 -1.67 -1.73
N THR A 44 -4.46 -1.46 -0.74
CA THR A 44 -4.85 -0.12 -0.30
C THR A 44 -4.29 0.17 1.07
N GLY A 45 -4.03 1.46 1.33
CA GLY A 45 -3.45 1.90 2.59
C GLY A 45 -4.30 1.62 3.81
N TYR A 46 -5.56 2.06 3.75
CA TYR A 46 -6.52 1.95 4.85
C TYR A 46 -7.64 0.93 4.59
N GLY A 47 -7.50 0.11 3.56
CA GLY A 47 -8.57 -0.77 3.10
C GLY A 47 -9.46 -0.14 2.02
N LEU A 48 -10.42 -0.94 1.56
CA LEU A 48 -11.43 -0.55 0.57
C LEU A 48 -12.68 0.06 1.21
N ASP A 49 -12.78 0.00 2.54
CA ASP A 49 -13.91 0.37 3.35
C ASP A 49 -13.46 0.99 4.68
N GLY A 50 -14.41 1.55 5.43
CA GLY A 50 -14.15 2.19 6.73
C GLY A 50 -13.84 3.70 6.66
N PRO A 51 -13.64 4.34 7.82
CA PRO A 51 -13.60 5.80 7.94
C PRO A 51 -12.36 6.45 7.30
N ASN A 52 -11.30 5.68 7.09
CA ASN A 52 -10.03 6.16 6.55
C ASN A 52 -9.85 5.83 5.05
N VAL A 53 -10.85 5.24 4.40
CA VAL A 53 -10.81 4.79 2.99
C VAL A 53 -10.40 5.89 2.01
N ALA A 54 -10.82 7.13 2.26
CA ALA A 54 -10.50 8.29 1.41
C ALA A 54 -9.20 9.01 1.81
N ARG A 55 -8.58 8.62 2.94
CA ARG A 55 -7.38 9.30 3.44
C ARG A 55 -6.13 8.81 2.71
N SER A 56 -5.23 9.73 2.41
CA SER A 56 -3.88 9.39 1.96
C SER A 56 -3.05 9.02 3.18
N GLY A 57 -2.53 7.81 3.21
CA GLY A 57 -1.60 7.34 4.24
C GLY A 57 -0.28 6.94 3.62
N HIS A 58 0.81 7.25 4.31
CA HIS A 58 2.10 6.63 4.07
C HIS A 58 2.34 5.55 5.12
N ASP A 59 3.34 4.72 4.89
CA ASP A 59 3.83 3.69 5.82
C ASP A 59 3.89 4.17 7.28
N ILE A 60 4.44 5.37 7.52
CA ILE A 60 4.53 5.96 8.85
C ILE A 60 3.16 6.18 9.52
N ASN A 61 2.12 6.50 8.74
CA ASN A 61 0.77 6.67 9.27
C ASN A 61 0.19 5.32 9.72
N TYR A 62 0.46 4.23 8.99
CA TYR A 62 0.00 2.90 9.38
C TYR A 62 0.74 2.40 10.62
N LEU A 63 2.05 2.66 10.71
CA LEU A 63 2.85 2.36 11.91
C LEU A 63 2.39 3.17 13.13
N ALA A 64 1.99 4.42 12.93
CA ALA A 64 1.44 5.26 13.98
C ALA A 64 0.10 4.69 14.48
N LEU A 65 -0.80 4.32 13.57
CA LEU A 65 -2.12 3.78 13.94
C LEU A 65 -2.04 2.40 14.59
N SER A 66 -1.07 1.56 14.23
CA SER A 66 -0.88 0.26 14.86
C SER A 66 -0.22 0.34 16.24
N GLY A 67 0.24 1.52 16.66
CA GLY A 67 1.00 1.72 17.90
C GLY A 67 2.47 1.26 17.83
N VAL A 68 2.88 0.61 16.73
CA VAL A 68 4.26 0.14 16.54
C VAL A 68 5.24 1.31 16.48
N LEU A 69 4.83 2.44 15.92
CA LEU A 69 5.67 3.63 15.89
C LEU A 69 6.03 4.13 17.29
N ALA A 70 5.11 4.03 18.26
CA ALA A 70 5.33 4.46 19.64
C ALA A 70 6.39 3.61 20.38
N LEU A 71 6.73 2.42 19.85
CA LEU A 71 7.80 1.58 20.38
C LEU A 71 9.18 1.97 19.85
N SER A 72 9.26 2.97 18.96
CA SER A 72 10.49 3.38 18.28
C SER A 72 10.91 4.78 18.73
N GLY A 73 12.14 4.91 19.26
CA GLY A 73 12.67 6.17 19.76
C GLY A 73 13.16 6.06 21.20
N ASP A 74 13.59 7.18 21.76
CA ASP A 74 13.89 7.28 23.19
C ASP A 74 12.58 7.30 23.99
N ALA A 75 12.61 6.77 25.21
CA ALA A 75 11.43 6.66 26.08
C ALA A 75 10.76 8.01 26.36
N ASP A 76 11.54 9.09 26.43
CA ASP A 76 11.09 10.46 26.66
C ASP A 76 11.06 11.31 25.38
N GLY A 77 11.40 10.72 24.22
CA GLY A 77 11.49 11.40 22.93
C GLY A 77 10.25 11.16 22.06
N PRO A 78 10.04 11.99 21.02
CA PRO A 78 8.97 11.73 20.05
C PRO A 78 9.21 10.40 19.31
N PRO A 79 8.13 9.69 18.91
CA PRO A 79 8.24 8.47 18.12
C PRO A 79 8.98 8.73 16.80
N VAL A 80 9.98 7.92 16.49
CA VAL A 80 10.74 8.04 15.24
C VAL A 80 10.46 6.85 14.34
N SER A 81 10.14 7.11 13.07
CA SER A 81 10.13 6.06 12.07
C SER A 81 11.54 5.50 11.95
N ALA A 82 11.67 4.17 11.91
CA ALA A 82 12.92 3.50 11.61
C ALA A 82 13.35 3.77 10.15
N GLY A 83 13.86 4.98 9.90
CA GLY A 83 14.75 5.25 8.77
C GLY A 83 16.03 4.43 8.94
N PRO A 84 16.92 4.36 7.93
CA PRO A 84 18.03 3.43 7.93
C PRO A 84 19.03 3.79 9.05
N ARG A 85 18.81 3.25 10.25
CA ARG A 85 19.89 2.98 11.20
C ARG A 85 20.46 1.61 10.83
N SER A 86 20.85 1.50 9.56
CA SER A 86 21.55 0.33 9.06
C SER A 86 22.97 0.42 9.63
N PRO A 87 23.46 -0.61 10.36
CA PRO A 87 24.83 -0.58 10.90
C PRO A 87 25.88 -0.42 9.79
N ILE A 88 25.52 -0.70 8.54
CA ILE A 88 26.38 -0.53 7.35
C ILE A 88 26.59 0.92 6.89
N SER A 89 25.93 1.92 7.50
CA SER A 89 26.16 3.35 7.20
C SER A 89 26.81 4.12 8.35
N ALA A 90 26.85 3.52 9.55
CA ALA A 90 27.65 4.03 10.65
C ALA A 90 29.09 3.58 10.38
N GLY A 91 29.87 4.44 9.73
CA GLY A 91 31.32 4.29 9.68
C GLY A 91 31.83 3.97 11.08
N ALA A 92 32.48 2.82 11.22
CA ALA A 92 33.19 2.44 12.41
C ALA A 92 34.29 3.47 12.72
N PRO A 93 34.54 3.84 13.98
CA PRO A 93 35.89 4.12 14.42
C PRO A 93 36.70 2.82 14.55
#